data_AF-A0A926VAK4-F1
#
_entry.id   AF-A0A926VAK4-F1
#
_cell.length_a   1.000
_cell.length_b   1.000
_cell.length_c   1.000
_cell.angle_alpha   90.00
_cell.angle_beta   90.00
_cell.angle_gamma   90.00
#
_symmetry.space_group_name_H-M   'P 1'
#
loop_
_entity.id
_entity.type
_entity.pdbx_description
1 polymer ?
#
loop_
_entity_poly.entity_id
_entity_poly.type
_entity_poly.pdbx_seq_one_letter_code
_entity_poly.pdbx_strand_id
1 'polypeptide(L)'
;MKFSCTAKQFNAALDTVMGAIPSKPNHPILANVLLKASNEKLEIGAFDLSLGITAHLEASVEFEGAFTLSAKHLSNIISTLPKEEELSFTIRPDKQEATLTCSGKRYNFRGMAASEFPQLPTIEPSTGNSATLTASVLARGLKTTLFATASDETRLVLTGVRLTLSGERVEFAATNSKSLAVVKDSIHTNGEKPEPPPEKKTKGKRKSPIPESSSLAITVPKSALKELQKLLGNPTESKDDFPVELHFNDSQIMFSGANFTLVCRALAGSYPDYHQLIPSLWSREVSVSSQQILAAVTRLATFDKHKVIRFVLNSTEQVVSLYVEGKDIGSGAESLPALIKGEDLQIGFDADVLIPAIKAIPSSELRFSFNEPNYPATINLPDSTLSSATVLVMPVELGGESPKPERSARRKLSSETSPGEIKESEVIEDEALSDEPLSAPIMEIESTTEEAKEADLELAALPM
;
A
#
# COMPACT_ATOMS: atom_id res chain seq x y z
N MET A 1 -0.60 -41.82 -1.64
CA MET A 1 0.38 -40.73 -1.87
C MET A 1 1.34 -40.69 -0.69
N LYS A 2 2.64 -40.53 -0.94
CA LYS A 2 3.68 -40.39 0.09
C LYS A 2 4.82 -39.54 -0.44
N PHE A 3 5.23 -38.53 0.31
CA PHE A 3 6.34 -37.65 -0.06
C PHE A 3 7.07 -37.10 1.17
N SER A 4 8.31 -36.62 0.99
CA SER A 4 9.04 -35.85 2.00
C SER A 4 9.64 -34.56 1.44
N CYS A 5 9.77 -33.55 2.30
CA CYS A 5 10.35 -32.25 1.98
C CYS A 5 10.79 -31.54 3.28
N THR A 6 11.54 -30.44 3.18
CA THR A 6 11.91 -29.67 4.38
C THR A 6 10.75 -28.81 4.89
N ALA A 7 10.70 -28.59 6.20
CA ALA A 7 9.71 -27.71 6.81
C ALA A 7 9.78 -26.28 6.25
N LYS A 8 10.99 -25.78 5.95
CA LYS A 8 11.22 -24.50 5.28
C LYS A 8 10.49 -24.39 3.94
N GLN A 9 10.70 -25.36 3.04
CA GLN A 9 10.12 -25.35 1.69
C GLN A 9 8.61 -25.50 1.74
N PHE A 10 8.10 -26.44 2.55
CA PHE A 10 6.66 -26.65 2.68
C PHE A 10 5.97 -25.43 3.28
N ASN A 11 6.55 -24.81 4.31
CA ASN A 11 5.98 -23.60 4.91
C ASN A 11 5.92 -22.45 3.91
N ALA A 12 6.99 -22.21 3.16
CA ALA A 12 7.03 -21.14 2.15
C ALA A 12 5.97 -21.35 1.04
N ALA A 13 5.82 -22.59 0.54
CA ALA A 13 4.80 -22.92 -0.44
C ALA A 13 3.38 -22.83 0.12
N LEU A 14 3.18 -23.22 1.38
CA LEU A 14 1.90 -23.09 2.06
C LEU A 14 1.53 -21.61 2.24
N ASP A 15 2.45 -20.80 2.77
CA ASP A 15 2.26 -19.35 2.97
C ASP A 15 1.92 -18.63 1.66
N THR A 16 2.50 -19.08 0.54
CA THR A 16 2.21 -18.58 -0.82
C THR A 16 0.74 -18.74 -1.20
N VAL A 17 0.14 -19.92 -0.92
CA VAL A 17 -1.24 -20.21 -1.34
C VAL A 17 -2.29 -19.74 -0.34
N MET A 18 -1.92 -19.41 0.90
CA MET A 18 -2.86 -19.01 1.96
C MET A 18 -3.74 -17.82 1.55
N GLY A 19 -3.25 -16.93 0.68
CA GLY A 19 -4.01 -15.77 0.19
C GLY A 19 -5.25 -16.12 -0.64
N ALA A 20 -5.31 -17.32 -1.22
CA ALA A 20 -6.46 -17.82 -1.97
C ALA A 20 -7.43 -18.67 -1.12
N ILE A 21 -7.19 -18.79 0.20
CA ILE A 21 -8.12 -19.46 1.11
C ILE A 21 -9.15 -18.43 1.61
N PRO A 22 -10.45 -18.62 1.33
CA PRO A 22 -11.48 -17.69 1.79
C PRO A 22 -11.59 -17.70 3.31
N SER A 23 -11.74 -16.51 3.91
CA SER A 23 -11.90 -16.37 5.37
C SER A 23 -13.19 -17.02 5.91
N LYS A 24 -14.23 -17.06 5.08
CA LYS A 24 -15.53 -17.70 5.34
C LYS A 24 -15.93 -18.53 4.11
N PRO A 25 -15.41 -19.77 3.98
CA PRO A 25 -15.71 -20.63 2.85
C PRO A 25 -17.19 -21.01 2.83
N ASN A 26 -17.82 -20.97 1.66
CA ASN A 26 -19.19 -21.46 1.46
C ASN A 26 -19.26 -23.01 1.40
N HIS A 27 -18.14 -23.68 1.10
CA HIS A 27 -17.99 -25.12 1.10
C HIS A 27 -16.72 -25.54 1.86
N PRO A 28 -16.76 -26.55 2.76
CA PRO A 28 -15.62 -26.92 3.61
C PRO A 28 -14.32 -27.20 2.85
N ILE A 29 -14.41 -27.76 1.64
CA ILE A 29 -13.22 -28.08 0.85
C ILE A 29 -12.42 -26.85 0.41
N LEU A 30 -13.04 -25.67 0.31
CA LEU A 30 -12.34 -24.42 -0.01
C LEU A 30 -11.49 -23.92 1.17
N ALA A 31 -11.70 -24.46 2.38
CA ALA A 31 -10.81 -24.24 3.52
C ALA A 31 -9.53 -25.09 3.46
N ASN A 32 -9.47 -26.03 2.51
CA ASN A 32 -8.34 -26.92 2.33
C ASN A 32 -7.38 -26.39 1.26
N VAL A 33 -6.13 -26.80 1.36
CA VAL A 33 -5.18 -26.80 0.24
C VAL A 33 -5.25 -28.13 -0.50
N LEU A 34 -5.15 -28.08 -1.82
CA LEU A 34 -4.88 -29.22 -2.68
C LEU A 34 -3.38 -29.53 -2.62
N LEU A 35 -3.03 -30.78 -2.38
CA LEU A 35 -1.67 -31.31 -2.45
C LEU A 35 -1.60 -32.32 -3.59
N LYS A 36 -0.68 -32.12 -4.53
CA LYS A 36 -0.47 -33.02 -5.67
C LYS A 36 1.02 -33.33 -5.78
N ALA A 37 1.37 -34.59 -5.52
CA ALA A 37 2.76 -35.07 -5.58
C ALA A 37 2.96 -35.91 -6.85
N SER A 38 3.92 -35.52 -7.67
CA SER A 38 4.28 -36.22 -8.91
C SER A 38 5.67 -35.78 -9.40
N ASN A 39 6.43 -36.67 -10.04
CA ASN A 39 7.71 -36.34 -10.68
C ASN A 39 8.68 -35.51 -9.79
N GLU A 40 8.94 -35.95 -8.55
CA GLU A 40 9.82 -35.26 -7.57
C GLU A 40 9.41 -33.81 -7.24
N LYS A 41 8.14 -33.49 -7.47
CA LYS A 41 7.56 -32.18 -7.17
C LYS A 41 6.29 -32.31 -6.38
N LEU A 42 6.09 -31.38 -5.47
CA LEU A 42 4.82 -31.15 -4.80
C LEU A 42 4.25 -29.81 -5.28
N GLU A 43 3.03 -29.89 -5.81
CA GLU A 43 2.18 -28.73 -6.09
C GLU A 43 1.21 -28.56 -4.92
N ILE A 44 1.14 -27.35 -4.39
CA ILE A 44 0.16 -26.93 -3.39
C ILE A 44 -0.74 -25.89 -4.06
N GLY A 45 -2.06 -26.07 -3.96
CA GLY A 45 -3.04 -25.17 -4.59
C GLY A 45 -4.14 -24.75 -3.63
N ALA A 46 -4.61 -23.52 -3.79
CA ALA A 46 -5.78 -22.98 -3.10
C ALA A 46 -6.66 -22.21 -4.10
N PHE A 47 -7.97 -22.20 -3.87
CA PHE A 47 -8.92 -21.56 -4.78
C PHE A 47 -10.18 -21.11 -4.02
N ASP A 48 -10.57 -19.85 -4.20
CA ASP A 48 -11.82 -19.29 -3.63
C ASP A 48 -12.97 -19.21 -4.66
N LEU A 49 -12.83 -19.88 -5.80
CA LEU A 49 -13.69 -19.83 -7.00
C LEU A 49 -13.51 -18.58 -7.89
N SER A 50 -12.70 -17.61 -7.47
CA SER A 50 -12.35 -16.41 -8.25
C SER A 50 -10.85 -16.18 -8.40
N LEU A 51 -10.08 -16.50 -7.37
CA LEU A 51 -8.63 -16.38 -7.23
C LEU A 51 -8.06 -17.75 -6.89
N GLY A 52 -7.27 -18.30 -7.79
CA GLY A 52 -6.47 -19.50 -7.58
C GLY A 52 -5.00 -19.14 -7.41
N ILE A 53 -4.33 -19.75 -6.43
CA ILE A 53 -2.88 -19.65 -6.29
C ILE A 53 -2.33 -21.06 -6.19
N THR A 54 -1.32 -21.36 -7.00
CA THR A 54 -0.53 -22.58 -6.92
C THR A 54 0.91 -22.25 -6.58
N ALA A 55 1.54 -23.10 -5.80
CA ALA A 55 2.96 -23.05 -5.45
C ALA A 55 3.61 -24.39 -5.74
N HIS A 56 4.87 -24.36 -6.15
CA HIS A 56 5.66 -25.55 -6.46
C HIS A 56 6.90 -25.63 -5.57
N LEU A 57 7.20 -26.84 -5.10
CA LEU A 57 8.44 -27.14 -4.40
C LEU A 57 8.98 -28.52 -4.83
N GLU A 58 10.28 -28.68 -4.68
CA GLU A 58 10.93 -29.99 -4.78
C GLU A 58 10.56 -30.83 -3.57
N ALA A 59 10.24 -32.10 -3.81
CA ALA A 59 9.89 -33.06 -2.78
C ALA A 59 10.29 -34.46 -3.24
N SER A 60 10.79 -35.29 -2.33
CA SER A 60 11.03 -36.72 -2.59
C SER A 60 9.69 -37.44 -2.67
N VAL A 61 9.29 -37.92 -3.84
CA VAL A 61 7.97 -38.55 -4.06
C VAL A 61 8.11 -40.07 -4.18
N GLU A 62 7.71 -40.79 -3.12
CA GLU A 62 7.71 -42.26 -3.13
C GLU A 62 6.45 -42.85 -3.77
N PHE A 63 5.29 -42.22 -3.51
CA PHE A 63 4.03 -42.60 -4.13
C PHE A 63 3.28 -41.36 -4.57
N GLU A 64 3.04 -41.25 -5.88
CA GLU A 64 2.28 -40.14 -6.45
C GLU A 64 0.82 -40.10 -5.95
N GLY A 65 0.17 -38.97 -6.17
CA GLY A 65 -1.27 -38.82 -5.98
C GLY A 65 -1.68 -37.39 -5.69
N ALA A 66 -2.94 -37.23 -5.30
CA ALA A 66 -3.49 -35.95 -4.87
C ALA A 66 -4.44 -36.11 -3.69
N PHE A 67 -4.48 -35.12 -2.80
CA PHE A 67 -5.36 -35.09 -1.65
C PHE A 67 -5.57 -33.66 -1.15
N THR A 68 -6.56 -33.42 -0.30
CA THR A 68 -6.78 -32.08 0.29
C THR A 68 -6.72 -32.11 1.81
N LEU A 69 -6.18 -31.05 2.41
CA LEU A 69 -6.03 -30.92 3.86
C LEU A 69 -6.31 -29.49 4.32
N SER A 70 -6.81 -29.34 5.55
CA SER A 70 -7.13 -28.03 6.12
C SER A 70 -5.90 -27.11 6.12
N ALA A 71 -6.01 -25.99 5.39
CA ALA A 71 -4.94 -25.02 5.21
C ALA A 71 -4.52 -24.40 6.55
N LYS A 72 -5.51 -24.00 7.36
CA LYS A 72 -5.30 -23.37 8.67
C LYS A 72 -4.59 -24.30 9.65
N HIS A 73 -5.03 -25.56 9.76
CA HIS A 73 -4.41 -26.50 10.69
C HIS A 73 -3.00 -26.88 10.26
N LEU A 74 -2.77 -27.09 8.95
CA LEU A 74 -1.42 -27.31 8.43
C LEU A 74 -0.52 -26.12 8.73
N SER A 75 -0.93 -24.89 8.38
CA SER A 75 -0.12 -23.69 8.57
C SER A 75 0.24 -23.47 10.05
N ASN A 76 -0.72 -23.67 10.96
CA ASN A 76 -0.47 -23.56 12.40
C ASN A 76 0.57 -24.56 12.90
N ILE A 77 0.57 -25.79 12.41
CA ILE A 77 1.55 -26.80 12.85
C ILE A 77 2.90 -26.53 12.18
N ILE A 78 2.94 -26.42 10.86
CA ILE A 78 4.19 -26.29 10.09
C ILE A 78 4.95 -25.01 10.48
N SER A 79 4.26 -23.91 10.75
CA SER A 79 4.90 -22.66 11.17
C SER A 79 5.66 -22.77 12.49
N THR A 80 5.27 -23.70 13.37
CA THR A 80 5.89 -23.93 14.69
C THR A 80 7.05 -24.93 14.67
N LEU A 81 7.22 -25.66 13.56
CA LEU A 81 8.31 -26.62 13.43
C LEU A 81 9.63 -25.92 13.08
N PRO A 82 10.78 -26.43 13.58
CA PRO A 82 12.10 -25.98 13.13
C PRO A 82 12.24 -26.13 11.61
N LYS A 83 12.82 -25.12 10.94
CA LYS A 83 12.77 -24.99 9.47
C LYS A 83 13.58 -26.06 8.74
N GLU A 84 14.59 -26.61 9.40
CA GLU A 84 15.50 -27.63 8.91
C GLU A 84 14.95 -29.05 9.06
N GLU A 85 13.85 -29.26 9.80
CA GLU A 85 13.27 -30.59 9.96
C GLU A 85 12.73 -31.15 8.64
N GLU A 86 12.98 -32.44 8.41
CA GLU A 86 12.36 -33.18 7.32
C GLU A 86 10.93 -33.57 7.71
N LEU A 87 9.99 -33.19 6.85
CA LEU A 87 8.58 -33.56 6.94
C LEU A 87 8.33 -34.76 6.05
N SER A 88 7.74 -35.82 6.59
CA SER A 88 7.24 -36.94 5.79
C SER A 88 5.71 -37.03 5.89
N PHE A 89 5.05 -37.00 4.74
CA PHE A 89 3.60 -37.16 4.63
C PHE A 89 3.28 -38.55 4.08
N THR A 90 2.43 -39.29 4.79
CA THR A 90 1.83 -40.54 4.31
C THR A 90 0.32 -40.36 4.25
N ILE A 91 -0.25 -40.44 3.06
CA ILE A 91 -1.66 -40.13 2.80
C ILE A 91 -2.37 -41.34 2.21
N ARG A 92 -3.49 -41.69 2.84
CA ARG A 92 -4.39 -42.79 2.49
C ARG A 92 -5.75 -42.22 2.06
N PRO A 93 -5.91 -41.88 0.76
CA PRO A 93 -7.13 -41.23 0.27
C PRO A 93 -8.40 -42.06 0.51
N ASP A 94 -8.29 -43.40 0.44
CA ASP A 94 -9.35 -44.37 0.72
C ASP A 94 -9.88 -44.27 2.15
N LYS A 95 -9.03 -43.87 3.10
CA LYS A 95 -9.40 -43.66 4.51
C LYS A 95 -9.63 -42.19 4.87
N GLN A 96 -9.44 -41.29 3.91
CA GLN A 96 -9.44 -39.84 4.14
C GLN A 96 -8.46 -39.37 5.24
N GLU A 97 -7.35 -40.09 5.41
CA GLU A 97 -6.37 -39.85 6.47
C GLU A 97 -5.02 -39.42 5.89
N ALA A 98 -4.41 -38.42 6.53
CA ALA A 98 -3.04 -38.00 6.28
C ALA A 98 -2.24 -38.00 7.58
N THR A 99 -1.08 -38.64 7.57
CA THR A 99 -0.13 -38.60 8.68
C THR A 99 1.08 -37.78 8.29
N LEU A 100 1.39 -36.75 9.07
CA LEU A 100 2.66 -36.02 9.03
C LEU A 100 3.56 -36.54 10.15
N THR A 101 4.81 -36.85 9.83
CA THR A 101 5.86 -37.18 10.79
C THR A 101 7.08 -36.31 10.60
N CYS A 102 7.67 -35.82 11.70
CA CYS A 102 8.94 -35.10 11.71
C CYS A 102 9.63 -35.28 13.06
N SER A 103 10.91 -35.68 13.08
CA SER A 103 11.75 -35.77 14.30
C SER A 103 11.04 -36.35 15.55
N GLY A 104 10.37 -37.51 15.39
CA GLY A 104 9.64 -38.19 16.48
C GLY A 104 8.23 -37.65 16.79
N LYS A 105 7.82 -36.55 16.17
CA LYS A 105 6.47 -35.98 16.24
C LYS A 105 5.59 -36.64 15.18
N ARG A 106 4.31 -36.82 15.50
CA ARG A 106 3.30 -37.39 14.59
C ARG A 106 1.98 -36.65 14.72
N TYR A 107 1.48 -36.17 13.59
CA TYR A 107 0.20 -35.49 13.47
C TYR A 107 -0.69 -36.27 12.49
N ASN A 108 -1.94 -36.51 12.88
CA ASN A 108 -2.93 -37.14 12.01
C ASN A 108 -4.00 -36.11 11.65
N PHE A 109 -4.26 -35.98 10.36
CA PHE A 109 -5.26 -35.10 9.79
C PHE A 109 -6.34 -35.93 9.10
N ARG A 110 -7.56 -35.40 9.14
CA ARG A 110 -8.61 -35.79 8.20
C ARG A 110 -8.61 -34.82 7.04
N GLY A 111 -8.77 -35.35 5.84
CA GLY A 111 -8.86 -34.56 4.61
C GLY A 111 -10.06 -34.94 3.77
N MET A 112 -10.10 -34.42 2.55
CA MET A 112 -11.14 -34.75 1.56
C MET A 112 -10.48 -35.21 0.26
N ALA A 113 -11.20 -35.99 -0.53
CA ALA A 113 -10.68 -36.50 -1.80
C ALA A 113 -10.38 -35.35 -2.77
N ALA A 114 -9.28 -35.45 -3.51
CA ALA A 114 -8.91 -34.41 -4.49
C ALA A 114 -9.95 -34.24 -5.61
N SER A 115 -10.74 -35.26 -5.92
CA SER A 115 -11.83 -35.20 -6.90
C SER A 115 -12.98 -34.29 -6.49
N GLU A 116 -13.10 -33.96 -5.19
CA GLU A 116 -14.09 -33.00 -4.69
C GLU A 116 -13.59 -31.55 -4.80
N PHE A 117 -12.27 -31.36 -4.96
CA PHE A 117 -11.67 -30.02 -5.05
C PHE A 117 -12.00 -29.42 -6.43
N PRO A 118 -12.49 -28.17 -6.49
CA PRO A 118 -12.78 -27.53 -7.76
C PRO A 118 -11.51 -27.44 -8.63
N GLN A 119 -11.67 -27.63 -9.93
CA GLN A 119 -10.54 -27.51 -10.85
C GLN A 119 -9.92 -26.12 -10.74
N LEU A 120 -8.60 -26.08 -10.52
CA LEU A 120 -7.85 -24.83 -10.50
C LEU A 120 -7.96 -24.17 -11.88
N PRO A 121 -8.21 -22.85 -11.93
CA PRO A 121 -8.32 -22.15 -13.20
C PRO A 121 -6.95 -22.13 -13.90
N THR A 122 -6.95 -22.43 -15.21
CA THR A 122 -5.76 -22.39 -16.06
C THR A 122 -6.07 -21.61 -17.34
N ILE A 123 -5.11 -20.82 -17.82
CA ILE A 123 -5.21 -20.14 -19.12
C ILE A 123 -4.28 -20.87 -20.09
N GLU A 124 -4.83 -21.44 -21.17
CA GLU A 124 -3.99 -22.06 -22.18
C GLU A 124 -3.15 -20.99 -22.90
N PRO A 125 -1.80 -21.14 -22.96
CA PRO A 125 -0.92 -20.15 -23.58
C PRO A 125 -1.23 -19.85 -25.06
N SER A 126 -1.91 -20.76 -25.75
CA SER A 126 -2.32 -20.66 -27.15
C SER A 126 -3.55 -19.76 -27.40
N THR A 127 -4.31 -19.42 -26.35
CA THR A 127 -5.64 -18.78 -26.47
C THR A 127 -5.67 -17.35 -25.94
N GLY A 128 -4.60 -16.88 -25.30
CA GLY A 128 -4.53 -15.57 -24.66
C GLY A 128 -3.38 -14.74 -25.20
N ASN A 129 -3.42 -13.45 -24.88
CA ASN A 129 -2.25 -12.60 -25.08
C ASN A 129 -1.25 -12.83 -23.94
N SER A 130 0.03 -12.68 -24.23
CA SER A 130 1.09 -12.81 -23.23
C SER A 130 1.99 -11.59 -23.22
N ALA A 131 2.54 -11.32 -22.03
CA ALA A 131 3.58 -10.32 -21.82
C ALA A 131 4.48 -10.77 -20.67
N THR A 132 5.71 -10.27 -20.62
CA THR A 132 6.62 -10.51 -19.50
C THR A 132 6.95 -9.17 -18.87
N LEU A 133 6.68 -9.04 -17.57
CA LEU A 133 7.04 -7.86 -16.78
C LEU A 133 8.01 -8.28 -15.69
N THR A 134 8.87 -7.38 -15.24
CA THR A 134 9.67 -7.63 -14.04
C THR A 134 8.82 -7.48 -12.78
N ALA A 135 9.22 -8.17 -11.71
CA ALA A 135 8.57 -8.07 -10.41
C ALA A 135 8.62 -6.64 -9.87
N SER A 136 9.71 -5.91 -10.11
CA SER A 136 9.87 -4.49 -9.76
C SER A 136 8.83 -3.58 -10.43
N VAL A 137 8.59 -3.76 -11.74
CA VAL A 137 7.59 -3.00 -12.51
C VAL A 137 6.19 -3.27 -11.98
N LEU A 138 5.83 -4.53 -11.75
CA LEU A 138 4.55 -4.90 -11.15
C LEU A 138 4.41 -4.31 -9.73
N ALA A 139 5.41 -4.49 -8.87
CA ALA A 139 5.37 -4.01 -7.49
C ALA A 139 5.21 -2.48 -7.42
N ARG A 140 5.92 -1.73 -8.27
CA ARG A 140 5.78 -0.28 -8.41
C ARG A 140 4.37 0.10 -8.91
N GLY A 141 3.91 -0.55 -9.97
CA GLY A 141 2.55 -0.38 -10.51
C GLY A 141 1.47 -0.52 -9.44
N LEU A 142 1.53 -1.60 -8.68
CA LEU A 142 0.58 -1.92 -7.62
C LEU A 142 0.69 -0.96 -6.42
N LYS A 143 1.91 -0.66 -5.97
CA LYS A 143 2.14 0.28 -4.86
C LYS A 143 1.57 1.67 -5.16
N THR A 144 1.70 2.13 -6.40
CA THR A 144 1.22 3.45 -6.79
C THR A 144 -0.30 3.50 -7.01
N THR A 145 -0.93 2.40 -7.43
CA THR A 145 -2.34 2.44 -7.87
C THR A 145 -3.36 1.86 -6.89
N LEU A 146 -2.99 0.85 -6.09
CA LEU A 146 -3.97 0.08 -5.30
C LEU A 146 -4.79 0.91 -4.32
N PHE A 147 -4.24 2.01 -3.80
CA PHE A 147 -4.96 2.88 -2.86
C PHE A 147 -6.12 3.63 -3.52
N ALA A 148 -6.03 3.91 -4.83
CA ALA A 148 -7.02 4.68 -5.57
C ALA A 148 -8.20 3.81 -6.08
N THR A 149 -8.22 2.52 -5.79
CA THR A 149 -9.36 1.64 -6.09
C THR A 149 -10.56 1.95 -5.20
N ALA A 150 -11.77 1.82 -5.74
CA ALA A 150 -13.02 1.97 -4.97
C ALA A 150 -13.16 0.86 -3.93
N SER A 151 -13.78 1.18 -2.79
CA SER A 151 -14.15 0.23 -1.75
C SER A 151 -15.60 -0.25 -1.86
N ASP A 152 -16.46 0.53 -2.53
CA ASP A 152 -17.85 0.16 -2.76
C ASP A 152 -17.99 -0.73 -4.00
N GLU A 153 -18.94 -1.65 -3.94
CA GLU A 153 -19.20 -2.61 -5.03
C GLU A 153 -20.26 -2.12 -6.03
N THR A 154 -20.71 -0.85 -5.92
CA THR A 154 -21.75 -0.32 -6.83
C THR A 154 -21.24 -0.27 -8.28
N ARG A 155 -19.96 0.03 -8.45
CA ARG A 155 -19.24 -0.01 -9.72
C ARG A 155 -18.06 -0.97 -9.58
N LEU A 156 -18.35 -2.27 -9.71
CA LEU A 156 -17.36 -3.34 -9.59
C LEU A 156 -16.08 -3.09 -10.40
N VAL A 157 -16.18 -2.51 -11.60
CA VAL A 157 -15.01 -2.18 -12.44
C VAL A 157 -14.00 -1.25 -11.74
N LEU A 158 -14.44 -0.41 -10.80
CA LEU A 158 -13.58 0.52 -10.05
C LEU A 158 -12.92 -0.10 -8.81
N THR A 159 -13.34 -1.31 -8.40
CA THR A 159 -12.73 -2.03 -7.27
C THR A 159 -11.42 -2.71 -7.67
N GLY A 160 -11.02 -2.63 -8.94
CA GLY A 160 -9.78 -3.17 -9.47
C GLY A 160 -8.88 -2.11 -10.09
N VAL A 161 -7.69 -2.56 -10.48
CA VAL A 161 -6.73 -1.77 -11.26
C VAL A 161 -6.84 -2.17 -12.71
N ARG A 162 -6.92 -1.19 -13.59
CA ARG A 162 -6.85 -1.36 -15.03
C ARG A 162 -5.38 -1.52 -15.43
N LEU A 163 -5.03 -2.66 -16.00
CA LEU A 163 -3.74 -2.94 -16.61
C LEU A 163 -3.89 -2.79 -18.13
N THR A 164 -3.11 -1.90 -18.74
CA THR A 164 -3.08 -1.69 -20.19
C THR A 164 -1.66 -1.93 -20.70
N LEU A 165 -1.54 -2.82 -21.68
CA LEU A 165 -0.29 -3.15 -22.38
C LEU A 165 -0.38 -2.59 -23.79
N SER A 166 0.58 -1.73 -24.17
CA SER A 166 0.61 -1.08 -25.47
C SER A 166 2.05 -0.94 -25.94
N GLY A 167 2.44 -1.71 -26.96
CA GLY A 167 3.82 -1.75 -27.44
C GLY A 167 4.76 -2.19 -26.32
N GLU A 168 5.76 -1.36 -26.01
CA GLU A 168 6.75 -1.59 -24.94
C GLU A 168 6.40 -0.87 -23.63
N ARG A 169 5.12 -0.52 -23.42
CA ARG A 169 4.68 0.18 -22.22
C ARG A 169 3.57 -0.58 -21.51
N VAL A 170 3.66 -0.54 -20.19
CA VAL A 170 2.59 -0.97 -19.29
C VAL A 170 2.06 0.24 -18.54
N GLU A 171 0.74 0.34 -18.47
CA GLU A 171 0.03 1.34 -17.68
C GLU A 171 -0.84 0.65 -16.63
N PHE A 172 -0.74 1.14 -15.40
CA PHE A 172 -1.64 0.79 -14.32
C PHE A 172 -2.48 2.02 -14.00
N ALA A 173 -3.79 1.87 -13.96
CA ALA A 173 -4.71 2.94 -13.60
C ALA A 173 -5.75 2.47 -12.59
N ALA A 174 -5.97 3.27 -11.55
CA ALA A 174 -7.00 3.05 -10.56
C ALA A 174 -7.68 4.36 -10.20
N THR A 175 -9.00 4.36 -10.11
CA THR A 175 -9.75 5.55 -9.69
C THR A 175 -10.94 5.18 -8.83
N ASN A 176 -11.28 6.10 -7.95
CA ASN A 176 -12.50 6.12 -7.16
C ASN A 176 -13.12 7.53 -7.25
N SER A 177 -14.05 7.87 -6.36
CA SER A 177 -14.69 9.19 -6.38
C SER A 177 -13.80 10.35 -5.89
N LYS A 178 -12.69 10.07 -5.21
CA LYS A 178 -11.83 11.07 -4.53
C LYS A 178 -10.42 11.16 -5.11
N SER A 179 -9.95 10.13 -5.81
CA SER A 179 -8.60 10.09 -6.38
C SER A 179 -8.51 9.24 -7.64
N LEU A 180 -7.44 9.49 -8.40
CA LEU A 180 -7.01 8.71 -9.56
C LEU A 180 -5.49 8.53 -9.45
N ALA A 181 -5.00 7.33 -9.71
CA ALA A 181 -3.58 7.04 -9.79
C ALA A 181 -3.29 6.36 -11.12
N VAL A 182 -2.36 6.92 -11.89
CA VAL A 182 -1.89 6.38 -13.15
C VAL A 182 -0.37 6.28 -13.11
N VAL A 183 0.16 5.12 -13.42
CA VAL A 183 1.60 4.92 -13.58
C VAL A 183 1.88 4.20 -14.87
N LYS A 184 2.81 4.76 -15.64
CA LYS A 184 3.34 4.19 -16.86
C LYS A 184 4.77 3.77 -16.61
N ASP A 185 5.09 2.57 -17.04
CA ASP A 185 6.44 2.02 -16.98
C ASP A 185 6.77 1.33 -18.30
N SER A 186 8.06 1.15 -18.55
CA SER A 186 8.53 0.43 -19.73
C SER A 186 8.55 -1.07 -19.45
N ILE A 187 8.15 -1.86 -20.44
CA ILE A 187 8.20 -3.31 -20.40
C ILE A 187 9.66 -3.71 -20.61
N HIS A 188 10.37 -3.97 -19.52
CA HIS A 188 11.71 -4.53 -19.58
C HIS A 188 11.58 -6.05 -19.61
N THR A 189 11.71 -6.66 -20.79
CA THR A 189 11.99 -8.10 -20.86
C THR A 189 13.45 -8.27 -20.42
N ASN A 190 13.70 -8.96 -19.30
CA ASN A 190 15.06 -9.28 -18.85
C ASN A 190 15.81 -9.97 -20.00
N GLY A 191 16.65 -9.22 -20.72
CA GLY A 191 17.31 -9.65 -21.95
C GLY A 191 17.92 -8.52 -22.78
N GLU A 192 17.35 -7.31 -22.77
CA GLU A 192 17.96 -6.15 -23.44
C GLU A 192 18.00 -4.96 -22.48
N LYS A 193 19.21 -4.57 -22.05
CA LYS A 193 19.44 -3.23 -21.50
C LYS A 193 19.00 -2.21 -22.56
N PRO A 194 18.47 -1.03 -22.18
CA PRO A 194 18.19 0.02 -23.15
C PRO A 194 19.51 0.47 -23.77
N GLU A 195 19.78 0.04 -25.00
CA GLU A 195 20.77 0.71 -25.83
C GLU A 195 20.21 2.11 -26.16
N PRO A 196 21.03 3.16 -26.09
CA PRO A 196 20.63 4.48 -26.57
C PRO A 196 20.17 4.38 -28.03
N PRO A 197 19.23 5.23 -28.48
CA PRO A 197 18.57 5.07 -29.77
C PRO A 197 19.62 5.01 -30.90
N PRO A 198 19.62 3.94 -31.73
CA PRO A 198 20.55 3.86 -32.84
C PRO A 198 20.13 4.85 -33.93
N GLU A 199 21.07 5.69 -34.33
CA GLU A 199 20.96 6.47 -35.54
C GLU A 199 20.80 5.55 -36.76
N LYS A 200 19.63 5.61 -37.38
CA LYS A 200 19.29 5.31 -38.78
C LYS A 200 19.95 4.09 -39.47
N LYS A 201 19.03 3.18 -39.87
CA LYS A 201 19.09 2.12 -40.92
C LYS A 201 19.79 0.83 -40.47
N THR A 202 19.14 -0.34 -40.49
CA THR A 202 18.65 -1.04 -41.69
C THR A 202 17.67 -2.16 -41.29
N LYS A 203 16.75 -2.51 -42.19
CA LYS A 203 15.66 -3.50 -42.03
C LYS A 203 16.15 -4.89 -41.58
N GLY A 204 15.82 -5.26 -40.34
CA GLY A 204 15.71 -6.63 -39.87
C GLY A 204 14.41 -6.77 -39.08
N LYS A 205 13.52 -7.68 -39.48
CA LYS A 205 12.23 -7.94 -38.81
C LYS A 205 12.49 -8.49 -37.40
N ARG A 206 12.58 -7.64 -36.39
CA ARG A 206 12.32 -8.02 -34.98
C ARG A 206 10.80 -8.17 -34.83
N LYS A 207 10.32 -9.35 -34.47
CA LYS A 207 8.93 -9.56 -34.05
C LYS A 207 8.80 -8.96 -32.65
N SER A 208 8.22 -7.77 -32.53
CA SER A 208 7.65 -7.33 -31.26
C SER A 208 6.55 -8.33 -30.86
N PRO A 209 6.36 -8.67 -29.57
CA PRO A 209 5.31 -9.59 -29.14
C PRO A 209 3.90 -9.03 -29.33
N ILE A 210 3.78 -7.71 -29.49
CA ILE A 210 2.51 -7.00 -29.61
C ILE A 210 2.54 -6.18 -30.92
N PRO A 211 1.59 -6.37 -31.84
CA PRO A 211 1.44 -5.47 -32.98
C PRO A 211 1.22 -4.03 -32.50
N GLU A 212 1.89 -3.06 -33.11
CA GLU A 212 1.89 -1.62 -32.72
C GLU A 212 0.49 -0.96 -32.68
N SER A 213 -0.58 -1.66 -33.12
CA SER A 213 -1.97 -1.18 -33.12
C SER A 213 -2.90 -1.89 -32.13
N SER A 214 -2.43 -2.84 -31.31
CA SER A 214 -3.27 -3.53 -30.33
C SER A 214 -2.89 -3.13 -28.91
N SER A 215 -3.63 -2.20 -28.31
CA SER A 215 -3.63 -1.99 -26.86
C SER A 215 -4.48 -3.07 -26.22
N LEU A 216 -3.89 -3.86 -25.34
CA LEU A 216 -4.56 -4.91 -24.61
C LEU A 216 -4.83 -4.43 -23.20
N ALA A 217 -6.06 -4.56 -22.72
CA ALA A 217 -6.43 -3.98 -21.44
C ALA A 217 -7.37 -4.88 -20.64
N ILE A 218 -7.08 -5.02 -19.36
CA ILE A 218 -7.84 -5.88 -18.45
C ILE A 218 -7.94 -5.25 -17.07
N THR A 219 -9.08 -5.42 -16.42
CA THR A 219 -9.31 -4.87 -15.07
C THR A 219 -9.20 -5.99 -14.05
N VAL A 220 -8.24 -5.89 -13.13
CA VAL A 220 -7.93 -6.97 -12.17
C VAL A 220 -8.39 -6.58 -10.77
N PRO A 221 -9.13 -7.44 -10.04
CA PRO A 221 -9.62 -7.13 -8.70
C PRO A 221 -8.51 -6.76 -7.71
N LYS A 222 -8.76 -5.76 -6.84
CA LYS A 222 -7.84 -5.34 -5.78
C LYS A 222 -7.43 -6.49 -4.86
N SER A 223 -8.33 -7.42 -4.55
CA SER A 223 -8.05 -8.59 -3.70
C SER A 223 -6.95 -9.46 -4.30
N ALA A 224 -7.11 -9.86 -5.56
CA ALA A 224 -6.10 -10.64 -6.30
C ALA A 224 -4.76 -9.90 -6.41
N LEU A 225 -4.80 -8.59 -6.71
CA LEU A 225 -3.59 -7.79 -6.83
C LEU A 225 -2.87 -7.57 -5.49
N LYS A 226 -3.59 -7.52 -4.37
CA LYS A 226 -2.98 -7.50 -3.03
C LYS A 226 -2.25 -8.79 -2.72
N GLU A 227 -2.81 -9.94 -3.10
CA GLU A 227 -2.10 -11.22 -2.96
C GLU A 227 -0.89 -11.25 -3.88
N LEU A 228 -1.01 -10.83 -5.15
CA LEU A 228 0.13 -10.67 -6.05
C LEU A 228 1.21 -9.79 -5.43
N GLN A 229 0.86 -8.63 -4.86
CA GLN A 229 1.81 -7.74 -4.20
C GLN A 229 2.58 -8.42 -3.07
N LYS A 230 1.94 -9.28 -2.27
CA LYS A 230 2.64 -10.07 -1.24
C LYS A 230 3.59 -11.11 -1.85
N LEU A 231 3.17 -11.77 -2.94
CA LEU A 231 3.97 -12.77 -3.64
C LEU A 231 5.21 -12.17 -4.31
N LEU A 232 5.09 -10.95 -4.83
CA LEU A 232 6.22 -10.21 -5.40
C LEU A 232 7.23 -9.78 -4.32
N GLY A 233 6.76 -9.57 -3.07
CA GLY A 233 7.58 -9.04 -1.98
C GLY A 233 7.91 -7.56 -2.19
N ASN A 234 9.16 -7.17 -1.89
CA ASN A 234 9.68 -5.82 -2.12
C ASN A 234 10.88 -5.88 -3.08
N PRO A 235 10.66 -6.28 -4.35
CA PRO A 235 11.75 -6.43 -5.30
C PRO A 235 12.39 -5.07 -5.57
N THR A 236 13.73 -5.04 -5.58
CA THR A 236 14.50 -3.88 -6.03
C THR A 236 15.05 -4.18 -7.41
N GLU A 237 15.23 -3.15 -8.24
CA GLU A 237 15.77 -3.25 -9.61
C GLU A 237 17.22 -3.81 -9.67
N SER A 238 17.84 -4.17 -8.55
CA SER A 238 19.28 -4.49 -8.48
C SER A 238 19.62 -5.91 -7.99
N LYS A 239 18.85 -6.51 -7.08
CA LYS A 239 19.24 -7.80 -6.46
C LYS A 239 18.16 -8.87 -6.38
N ASP A 240 16.88 -8.49 -6.46
CA ASP A 240 15.75 -9.42 -6.26
C ASP A 240 14.70 -9.30 -7.37
N ASP A 241 15.07 -8.76 -8.52
CA ASP A 241 14.14 -8.62 -9.63
C ASP A 241 14.08 -9.90 -10.46
N PHE A 242 12.87 -10.34 -10.77
CA PHE A 242 12.63 -11.58 -11.52
C PHE A 242 11.50 -11.37 -12.54
N PRO A 243 11.51 -12.10 -13.67
CA PRO A 243 10.44 -12.02 -14.64
C PRO A 243 9.16 -12.66 -14.09
N VAL A 244 8.03 -12.04 -14.40
CA VAL A 244 6.69 -12.55 -14.18
C VAL A 244 6.01 -12.61 -15.54
N GLU A 245 5.60 -13.81 -15.93
CA GLU A 245 4.85 -14.04 -17.16
C GLU A 245 3.38 -13.75 -16.91
N LEU A 246 2.80 -12.92 -17.78
CA LEU A 246 1.38 -12.59 -17.78
C LEU A 246 0.74 -13.31 -18.96
N HIS A 247 -0.35 -14.01 -18.69
CA HIS A 247 -1.25 -14.53 -19.71
C HIS A 247 -2.66 -14.06 -19.39
N PHE A 248 -3.39 -13.56 -20.37
CA PHE A 248 -4.75 -13.10 -20.12
C PHE A 248 -5.64 -13.23 -21.35
N ASN A 249 -6.93 -13.37 -21.06
CA ASN A 249 -8.04 -13.30 -22.01
C ASN A 249 -9.08 -12.31 -21.46
N ASP A 250 -10.25 -12.22 -22.08
CA ASP A 250 -11.29 -11.25 -21.69
C ASP A 250 -11.87 -11.47 -20.28
N SER A 251 -11.65 -12.66 -19.69
CA SER A 251 -12.31 -13.09 -18.45
C SER A 251 -11.36 -13.41 -17.30
N GLN A 252 -10.08 -13.67 -17.59
CA GLN A 252 -9.10 -14.13 -16.62
C GLN A 252 -7.71 -13.58 -16.94
N ILE A 253 -6.92 -13.42 -15.88
CA ILE A 253 -5.48 -13.15 -15.96
C ILE A 253 -4.73 -14.13 -15.08
N MET A 254 -3.58 -14.56 -15.58
CA MET A 254 -2.60 -15.41 -14.92
C MET A 254 -1.28 -14.66 -14.80
N PHE A 255 -0.69 -14.72 -13.62
CA PHE A 255 0.65 -14.25 -13.30
C PHE A 255 1.50 -15.45 -12.86
N SER A 256 2.55 -15.76 -13.60
CA SER A 256 3.45 -16.88 -13.32
C SER A 256 4.84 -16.35 -12.96
N GLY A 257 5.22 -16.58 -11.70
CA GLY A 257 6.58 -16.34 -11.20
C GLY A 257 7.39 -17.64 -11.14
N ALA A 258 8.58 -17.58 -10.52
CA ALA A 258 9.48 -18.74 -10.44
C ALA A 258 8.89 -19.94 -9.68
N ASN A 259 8.14 -19.69 -8.61
CA ASN A 259 7.63 -20.71 -7.69
C ASN A 259 6.12 -20.60 -7.42
N PHE A 260 5.42 -19.67 -8.07
CA PHE A 260 3.98 -19.48 -7.91
C PHE A 260 3.29 -19.24 -9.25
N THR A 261 2.03 -19.61 -9.33
CA THR A 261 1.11 -19.15 -10.37
C THR A 261 -0.16 -18.63 -9.72
N LEU A 262 -0.53 -17.39 -10.02
CA LEU A 262 -1.74 -16.73 -9.54
C LEU A 262 -2.67 -16.53 -10.72
N VAL A 263 -3.88 -17.09 -10.65
CA VAL A 263 -4.91 -16.95 -11.69
C VAL A 263 -6.13 -16.32 -11.06
N CYS A 264 -6.67 -15.27 -11.67
CA CYS A 264 -7.88 -14.64 -11.17
C CYS A 264 -8.84 -14.23 -12.27
N ARG A 265 -10.12 -14.19 -11.93
CA ARG A 265 -11.17 -13.64 -12.79
C ARG A 265 -11.02 -12.12 -12.90
N ALA A 266 -11.07 -11.62 -14.13
CA ALA A 266 -11.09 -10.20 -14.42
C ALA A 266 -12.47 -9.58 -14.16
N LEU A 267 -12.48 -8.29 -13.86
CA LEU A 267 -13.70 -7.50 -13.69
C LEU A 267 -14.26 -7.11 -15.05
N ALA A 268 -15.51 -7.49 -15.30
CA ALA A 268 -16.22 -7.11 -16.51
C ALA A 268 -16.69 -5.66 -16.46
N GLY A 269 -16.76 -5.01 -17.63
CA GLY A 269 -17.29 -3.66 -17.80
C GLY A 269 -16.29 -2.69 -18.43
N SER A 270 -16.80 -1.54 -18.89
CA SER A 270 -15.96 -0.48 -19.42
C SER A 270 -15.33 0.30 -18.27
N TYR A 271 -14.00 0.41 -18.28
CA TYR A 271 -13.30 1.32 -17.37
C TYR A 271 -13.51 2.76 -17.87
N PRO A 272 -13.70 3.75 -16.98
CA PRO A 272 -13.85 5.15 -17.40
C PRO A 272 -12.63 5.66 -18.16
N ASP A 273 -12.83 6.58 -19.10
CA ASP A 273 -11.74 7.29 -19.74
C ASP A 273 -11.20 8.38 -18.78
N TYR A 274 -10.23 7.98 -17.95
CA TYR A 274 -9.62 8.85 -16.96
C TYR A 274 -8.62 9.84 -17.54
N HIS A 275 -8.20 9.71 -18.80
CA HIS A 275 -7.29 10.69 -19.40
C HIS A 275 -7.93 12.08 -19.48
N GLN A 276 -9.26 12.13 -19.62
CA GLN A 276 -10.03 13.37 -19.63
C GLN A 276 -10.10 14.05 -18.24
N LEU A 277 -9.80 13.32 -17.17
CA LEU A 277 -9.83 13.85 -15.80
C LEU A 277 -8.53 14.57 -15.42
N ILE A 278 -7.44 14.35 -16.16
CA ILE A 278 -6.13 14.93 -15.87
C ILE A 278 -5.99 16.24 -16.67
N PRO A 279 -5.91 17.42 -16.00
CA PRO A 279 -5.65 18.67 -16.70
C PRO A 279 -4.33 18.64 -17.47
N SER A 280 -4.34 19.18 -18.69
CA SER A 280 -3.14 19.32 -19.53
C SER A 280 -2.31 20.56 -19.22
N LEU A 281 -2.91 21.55 -18.53
CA LEU A 281 -2.29 22.82 -18.16
C LEU A 281 -2.44 23.06 -16.67
N TRP A 282 -1.35 23.56 -16.08
CA TRP A 282 -1.24 23.85 -14.66
C TRP A 282 -0.81 25.30 -14.47
N SER A 283 -1.60 26.06 -13.73
CA SER A 283 -1.30 27.46 -13.40
C SER A 283 -0.25 27.61 -12.29
N ARG A 284 -0.12 26.58 -11.45
CA ARG A 284 0.75 26.59 -10.26
C ARG A 284 1.48 25.27 -10.14
N GLU A 285 2.76 25.34 -9.79
CA GLU A 285 3.59 24.19 -9.43
C GLU A 285 4.25 24.43 -8.07
N VAL A 286 4.22 23.44 -7.20
CA VAL A 286 4.81 23.48 -5.86
C VAL A 286 5.68 22.25 -5.68
N SER A 287 6.97 22.46 -5.49
CA SER A 287 7.90 21.39 -5.12
C SER A 287 8.20 21.42 -3.63
N VAL A 288 8.03 20.27 -2.96
CA VAL A 288 8.20 20.13 -1.52
C VAL A 288 8.83 18.78 -1.17
N SER A 289 9.54 18.72 -0.04
CA SER A 289 10.09 17.46 0.47
C SER A 289 8.98 16.47 0.81
N SER A 290 9.05 15.27 0.23
CA SER A 290 8.11 14.18 0.46
C SER A 290 8.01 13.78 1.93
N GLN A 291 9.16 13.70 2.61
CA GLN A 291 9.23 13.34 4.03
C GLN A 291 8.58 14.40 4.92
N GLN A 292 8.85 15.69 4.66
CA GLN A 292 8.32 16.78 5.47
C GLN A 292 6.80 16.91 5.32
N ILE A 293 6.29 16.93 4.07
CA ILE A 293 4.85 17.03 3.83
C ILE A 293 4.09 15.83 4.37
N LEU A 294 4.62 14.61 4.19
CA LEU A 294 3.99 13.40 4.72
C LEU A 294 3.89 13.46 6.25
N ALA A 295 4.97 13.86 6.92
CA ALA A 295 5.01 13.91 8.37
C ALA A 295 4.06 14.98 8.92
N ALA A 296 4.02 16.15 8.30
CA ALA A 296 3.13 17.25 8.69
C ALA A 296 1.65 16.89 8.49
N VAL A 297 1.27 16.40 7.31
CA VAL A 297 -0.10 15.93 7.01
C VAL A 297 -0.52 14.84 8.00
N THR A 298 0.37 13.89 8.31
CA THR A 298 0.05 12.80 9.25
C THR A 298 -0.19 13.30 10.67
N ARG A 299 0.59 14.27 11.15
CA ARG A 299 0.38 14.88 12.48
C ARG A 299 -0.89 15.72 12.52
N LEU A 300 -1.11 16.56 11.52
CA LEU A 300 -2.28 17.44 11.49
C LEU A 300 -3.60 16.67 11.35
N ALA A 301 -3.60 15.52 10.69
CA ALA A 301 -4.76 14.64 10.59
C ALA A 301 -5.26 14.09 11.95
N THR A 302 -4.53 14.27 13.05
CA THR A 302 -4.99 13.85 14.39
C THR A 302 -5.89 14.89 15.08
N PHE A 303 -5.89 16.14 14.60
CA PHE A 303 -6.63 17.25 15.23
C PHE A 303 -8.10 17.30 14.82
N ASP A 304 -8.43 16.90 13.58
CA ASP A 304 -9.80 16.93 13.06
C ASP A 304 -10.30 15.52 12.75
N LYS A 305 -11.52 15.21 13.21
CA LYS A 305 -12.21 13.97 12.90
C LYS A 305 -12.50 13.81 11.41
N HIS A 306 -12.76 14.90 10.71
CA HIS A 306 -12.95 14.91 9.25
C HIS A 306 -11.63 14.97 8.48
N LYS A 307 -10.51 15.19 9.19
CA LYS A 307 -9.14 15.20 8.69
C LYS A 307 -8.94 16.12 7.49
N VAL A 308 -9.65 17.23 7.45
CA VAL A 308 -9.52 18.21 6.35
C VAL A 308 -8.34 19.13 6.63
N ILE A 309 -7.33 19.07 5.77
CA ILE A 309 -6.13 19.91 5.86
C ILE A 309 -6.21 21.02 4.83
N ARG A 310 -6.16 22.26 5.30
CA ARG A 310 -6.07 23.47 4.49
C ARG A 310 -4.62 23.74 4.13
N PHE A 311 -4.34 23.82 2.85
CA PHE A 311 -3.06 24.25 2.27
C PHE A 311 -3.18 25.72 1.92
N VAL A 312 -2.20 26.51 2.34
CA VAL A 312 -2.04 27.92 1.97
C VAL A 312 -0.67 28.07 1.31
N LEU A 313 -0.67 28.33 0.01
CA LEU A 313 0.54 28.59 -0.77
C LEU A 313 0.87 30.08 -0.68
N ASN A 314 2.08 30.41 -0.23
CA ASN A 314 2.61 31.77 -0.27
C ASN A 314 3.81 31.82 -1.23
N SER A 315 3.58 32.32 -2.45
CA SER A 315 4.60 32.39 -3.49
C SER A 315 5.69 33.42 -3.19
N THR A 316 5.39 34.44 -2.39
CA THR A 316 6.38 35.47 -2.04
C THR A 316 7.37 34.96 -1.01
N GLU A 317 6.89 34.24 0.00
CA GLU A 317 7.71 33.68 1.07
C GLU A 317 8.28 32.29 0.74
N GLN A 318 7.81 31.65 -0.33
CA GLN A 318 8.21 30.30 -0.75
C GLN A 318 7.92 29.26 0.36
N VAL A 319 6.70 29.34 0.92
CA VAL A 319 6.24 28.52 2.03
C VAL A 319 4.85 27.95 1.72
N VAL A 320 4.65 26.67 2.05
CA VAL A 320 3.34 26.04 2.14
C VAL A 320 2.97 25.91 3.61
N SER A 321 1.92 26.61 4.02
CA SER A 321 1.36 26.47 5.36
C SER A 321 0.19 25.49 5.34
N LEU A 322 0.24 24.53 6.25
CA LEU A 322 -0.78 23.53 6.48
C LEU A 322 -1.53 23.89 7.75
N TYR A 323 -2.86 23.89 7.70
CA TYR A 323 -3.71 24.26 8.82
C TYR A 323 -4.86 23.26 8.98
N VAL A 324 -5.16 22.91 10.23
CA VAL A 324 -6.32 22.09 10.62
C VAL A 324 -6.98 22.73 11.84
N GLU A 325 -8.29 22.73 11.86
CA GLU A 325 -9.11 23.17 12.99
C GLU A 325 -10.03 22.04 13.44
N GLY A 326 -9.79 21.51 14.63
CA GLY A 326 -10.62 20.51 15.27
C GLY A 326 -11.53 21.13 16.32
N LYS A 327 -12.83 20.83 16.27
CA LYS A 327 -13.83 21.40 17.18
C LYS A 327 -13.54 21.09 18.66
N ASP A 328 -12.98 19.92 18.95
CA ASP A 328 -12.82 19.42 20.33
C ASP A 328 -11.36 19.40 20.81
N ILE A 329 -10.39 19.40 19.89
CA ILE A 329 -8.96 19.19 20.18
C ILE A 329 -8.16 20.50 20.00
N GLY A 330 -8.73 21.50 19.33
CA GLY A 330 -8.08 22.76 18.98
C GLY A 330 -7.52 22.76 17.55
N SER A 331 -6.58 23.66 17.27
CA SER A 331 -6.00 23.85 15.93
C SER A 331 -4.55 23.42 15.84
N GLY A 332 -4.13 22.95 14.67
CA GLY A 332 -2.73 22.68 14.34
C GLY A 332 -2.30 23.48 13.11
N ALA A 333 -1.07 23.97 13.11
CA ALA A 333 -0.47 24.67 11.98
C ALA A 333 1.00 24.25 11.80
N GLU A 334 1.41 24.00 10.57
CA GLU A 334 2.80 23.73 10.21
C GLU A 334 3.17 24.46 8.93
N SER A 335 4.37 25.04 8.87
CA SER A 335 4.88 25.72 7.68
C SER A 335 6.07 24.97 7.12
N LEU A 336 6.02 24.67 5.82
CA LEU A 336 7.03 23.91 5.10
C LEU A 336 7.67 24.78 4.01
N PRO A 337 9.02 24.79 3.89
CA PRO A 337 9.66 25.44 2.76
C PRO A 337 9.31 24.70 1.46
N ALA A 338 9.00 25.43 0.41
CA ALA A 338 8.65 24.86 -0.89
C ALA A 338 9.05 25.80 -2.04
N LEU A 339 9.36 25.23 -3.20
CA LEU A 339 9.55 26.01 -4.42
C LEU A 339 8.19 26.20 -5.11
N ILE A 340 7.66 27.42 -5.08
CA ILE A 340 6.33 27.76 -5.61
C ILE A 340 6.49 28.60 -6.87
N LYS A 341 5.93 28.09 -7.98
CA LYS A 341 5.74 28.82 -9.24
C LYS A 341 4.25 29.08 -9.45
N GLY A 342 3.88 30.32 -9.73
CA GLY A 342 2.49 30.74 -9.85
C GLY A 342 2.04 31.58 -8.65
N GLU A 343 0.75 31.88 -8.61
CA GLU A 343 0.15 32.76 -7.59
C GLU A 343 -0.23 31.99 -6.31
N ASP A 344 -0.46 32.73 -5.24
CA ASP A 344 -1.02 32.24 -3.99
C ASP A 344 -2.33 31.45 -4.23
N LEU A 345 -2.56 30.46 -3.37
CA LEU A 345 -3.74 29.61 -3.42
C LEU A 345 -4.06 29.08 -2.03
N GLN A 346 -5.34 28.96 -1.74
CA GLN A 346 -5.85 28.23 -0.59
C GLN A 346 -6.70 27.04 -1.09
N ILE A 347 -6.40 25.84 -0.64
CA ILE A 347 -7.07 24.61 -1.09
C ILE A 347 -7.14 23.58 0.05
N GLY A 348 -8.22 22.79 0.11
CA GLY A 348 -8.42 21.78 1.16
C GLY A 348 -8.28 20.36 0.64
N PHE A 349 -7.70 19.46 1.45
CA PHE A 349 -7.62 18.04 1.16
C PHE A 349 -8.02 17.15 2.34
N ASP A 350 -8.69 16.04 2.05
CA ASP A 350 -8.92 14.94 2.99
C ASP A 350 -7.61 14.16 3.21
N ALA A 351 -7.10 14.14 4.44
CA ALA A 351 -5.83 13.49 4.76
C ALA A 351 -5.85 11.97 4.51
N ASP A 352 -7.02 11.32 4.63
CA ASP A 352 -7.14 9.88 4.37
C ASP A 352 -6.93 9.55 2.88
N VAL A 353 -7.11 10.53 1.98
CA VAL A 353 -6.79 10.42 0.56
C VAL A 353 -5.37 10.88 0.27
N LEU A 354 -4.97 12.00 0.88
CA LEU A 354 -3.68 12.65 0.61
C LEU A 354 -2.47 11.84 1.12
N ILE A 355 -2.56 11.23 2.31
CA ILE A 355 -1.46 10.43 2.88
C ILE A 355 -1.10 9.24 1.98
N PRO A 356 -2.06 8.38 1.55
CA PRO A 356 -1.77 7.33 0.58
C PRO A 356 -1.24 7.88 -0.75
N ALA A 357 -1.77 8.99 -1.25
CA ALA A 357 -1.33 9.63 -2.49
C ALA A 357 0.15 10.06 -2.45
N ILE A 358 0.58 10.66 -1.34
CA ILE A 358 2.00 11.02 -1.09
C ILE A 358 2.87 9.75 -1.03
N LYS A 359 2.44 8.72 -0.29
CA LYS A 359 3.18 7.45 -0.14
C LYS A 359 3.29 6.63 -1.43
N ALA A 360 2.35 6.83 -2.35
CA ALA A 360 2.29 6.15 -3.65
C ALA A 360 3.43 6.56 -4.60
N ILE A 361 4.08 7.70 -4.34
CA ILE A 361 5.15 8.25 -5.16
C ILE A 361 6.47 8.18 -4.37
N PRO A 362 7.35 7.19 -4.64
CA PRO A 362 8.58 6.97 -3.90
C PRO A 362 9.68 7.94 -4.37
N SER A 363 9.58 9.20 -3.97
CA SER A 363 10.57 10.25 -4.26
C SER A 363 10.91 11.04 -3.00
N SER A 364 12.13 11.62 -2.95
CA SER A 364 12.53 12.56 -1.90
C SER A 364 11.81 13.91 -2.02
N GLU A 365 11.41 14.27 -3.24
CA GLU A 365 10.74 15.52 -3.58
C GLU A 365 9.48 15.22 -4.40
N LEU A 366 8.40 15.94 -4.12
CA LEU A 366 7.13 15.81 -4.82
C LEU A 366 6.78 17.13 -5.49
N ARG A 367 6.28 17.04 -6.73
CA ARG A 367 5.70 18.18 -7.43
C ARG A 367 4.19 18.10 -7.35
N PHE A 368 3.59 19.07 -6.66
CA PHE A 368 2.16 19.31 -6.69
C PHE A 368 1.84 20.32 -7.80
N SER A 369 0.78 20.06 -8.55
CA SER A 369 0.29 20.97 -9.57
C SER A 369 -1.16 21.33 -9.26
N PHE A 370 -1.46 22.63 -9.33
CA PHE A 370 -2.76 23.19 -8.96
C PHE A 370 -3.30 24.14 -10.03
N ASN A 371 -4.63 24.20 -10.10
CA ASN A 371 -5.37 25.22 -10.83
C ASN A 371 -6.15 26.09 -9.83
N GLU A 372 -7.47 25.99 -9.80
CA GLU A 372 -8.33 26.73 -8.87
C GLU A 372 -8.61 25.94 -7.57
N PRO A 373 -9.08 26.58 -6.48
CA PRO A 373 -9.32 25.93 -5.18
C PRO A 373 -10.20 24.68 -5.21
N ASN A 374 -11.15 24.61 -6.15
CA ASN A 374 -12.10 23.50 -6.27
C ASN A 374 -11.78 22.55 -7.43
N TYR A 375 -10.61 22.71 -8.05
CA TYR A 375 -10.16 21.85 -9.14
C TYR A 375 -9.22 20.75 -8.65
N PRO A 376 -9.18 19.60 -9.35
CA PRO A 376 -8.27 18.51 -9.01
C PRO A 376 -6.81 18.98 -8.96
N ALA A 377 -6.07 18.47 -7.99
CA ALA A 377 -4.62 18.64 -7.91
C ALA A 377 -3.92 17.34 -8.31
N THR A 378 -2.73 17.44 -8.90
CA THR A 378 -1.88 16.27 -9.15
C THR A 378 -0.61 16.29 -8.33
N ILE A 379 -0.18 15.11 -7.90
CA ILE A 379 1.13 14.83 -7.34
C ILE A 379 1.88 14.00 -8.39
N ASN A 380 3.05 14.49 -8.80
CA ASN A 380 3.87 13.88 -9.84
C ASN A 380 5.29 13.62 -9.33
N LEU A 381 5.96 12.63 -9.95
CA LEU A 381 7.41 12.49 -9.84
C LEU A 381 8.11 13.70 -10.46
N PRO A 382 9.19 14.22 -9.86
CA PRO A 382 10.06 15.17 -10.55
C PRO A 382 10.73 14.46 -11.74
N ASP A 383 10.46 14.97 -12.95
CA ASP A 383 11.12 14.69 -14.24
C ASP A 383 11.89 13.35 -14.34
N SER A 384 11.17 12.25 -14.59
CA SER A 384 11.75 10.95 -14.98
C SER A 384 11.39 10.64 -16.44
N THR A 385 12.39 10.22 -17.22
CA THR A 385 12.25 9.91 -18.65
C THR A 385 11.72 8.50 -18.92
N LEU A 386 11.80 7.59 -17.93
CA LEU A 386 11.51 6.16 -18.10
C LEU A 386 10.20 5.71 -17.44
N SER A 387 9.78 6.40 -16.37
CA SER A 387 8.53 6.12 -15.65
C SER A 387 7.83 7.42 -15.29
N SER A 388 6.53 7.49 -15.56
CA SER A 388 5.69 8.61 -15.14
C SER A 388 4.64 8.09 -14.18
N ALA A 389 4.57 8.69 -12.99
CA ALA A 389 3.50 8.47 -12.03
C ALA A 389 2.76 9.78 -11.81
N THR A 390 1.44 9.73 -11.98
CA THR A 390 0.53 10.85 -11.74
C THR A 390 -0.56 10.39 -10.79
N VAL A 391 -0.66 11.07 -9.66
CA VAL A 391 -1.71 10.85 -8.68
C VAL A 391 -2.55 12.10 -8.59
N LEU A 392 -3.81 12.02 -9.00
CA LEU A 392 -4.79 13.08 -8.88
C LEU A 392 -5.59 12.92 -7.59
N VAL A 393 -5.79 14.02 -6.88
CA VAL A 393 -6.56 14.10 -5.63
C VAL A 393 -7.62 15.19 -5.79
N MET A 394 -8.86 14.85 -5.46
CA MET A 394 -9.96 15.82 -5.45
C MET A 394 -9.87 16.70 -4.20
N PRO A 395 -10.02 18.03 -4.33
CA PRO A 395 -10.09 18.91 -3.17
C PRO A 395 -11.40 18.73 -2.42
N VAL A 396 -11.42 19.21 -1.18
CA VAL A 396 -12.63 19.35 -0.38
C VAL A 396 -12.95 20.83 -0.19
N GLU A 397 -14.24 21.16 -0.20
CA GLU A 397 -14.67 22.53 0.08
C GLU A 397 -14.26 22.91 1.50
N LEU A 398 -13.58 24.06 1.61
CA LEU A 398 -13.21 24.62 2.90
C LEU A 398 -14.39 25.38 3.47
N GLY A 399 -14.90 24.95 4.63
CA GLY A 399 -15.85 25.76 5.41
C GLY A 399 -15.13 26.90 6.14
N GLY A 400 -15.66 28.13 6.03
CA GLY A 400 -15.29 29.27 6.89
C GLY A 400 -14.04 30.08 6.49
N GLU A 401 -14.02 31.35 6.94
CA GLU A 401 -13.07 32.43 6.58
C GLU A 401 -11.60 32.05 6.67
N SER A 402 -10.81 32.59 5.72
CA SER A 402 -9.35 32.46 5.68
C SER A 402 -8.70 32.97 6.97
N PRO A 403 -7.77 32.22 7.58
CA PRO A 403 -7.04 32.73 8.73
C PRO A 403 -6.19 33.93 8.30
N LYS A 404 -6.39 35.08 8.95
CA LYS A 404 -5.55 36.26 8.73
C LYS A 404 -4.14 35.96 9.28
N PRO A 405 -3.06 36.25 8.54
CA PRO A 405 -1.71 36.06 9.05
C PRO A 405 -1.47 37.01 10.24
N GLU A 406 -1.08 36.45 11.38
CA GLU A 406 -0.67 37.24 12.55
C GLU A 406 0.54 38.11 12.17
N ARG A 407 0.36 39.43 12.20
CA ARG A 407 1.44 40.39 12.04
C ARG A 407 2.36 40.30 13.25
N SER A 408 3.58 39.81 13.04
CA SER A 408 4.66 39.87 14.04
C SER A 408 4.86 41.31 14.53
N ALA A 409 4.79 41.49 15.85
CA ALA A 409 4.96 42.77 16.50
C ALA A 409 6.39 43.29 16.32
N ARG A 410 6.61 44.14 15.31
CA ARG A 410 7.77 45.03 15.26
C ARG A 410 7.61 46.12 16.32
N ARG A 411 8.27 45.94 17.47
CA ARG A 411 8.58 47.01 18.42
C ARG A 411 9.30 48.14 17.66
N LYS A 412 8.62 49.25 17.41
CA LYS A 412 9.26 50.52 17.07
C LYS A 412 9.46 51.31 18.35
N LEU A 413 10.73 51.60 18.60
CA LEU A 413 11.23 52.58 19.54
C LEU A 413 10.93 53.97 18.96
N SER A 414 10.12 54.78 19.65
CA SER A 414 10.16 56.24 19.51
C SER A 414 9.54 56.88 20.75
N SER A 415 10.41 57.55 21.49
CA SER A 415 10.12 58.55 22.51
C SER A 415 9.29 59.69 21.93
N GLU A 416 8.26 60.13 22.64
CA GLU A 416 7.93 61.56 22.77
C GLU A 416 7.00 61.78 23.97
N THR A 417 7.47 62.66 24.85
CA THR A 417 6.83 63.20 26.06
C THR A 417 5.69 64.14 25.72
N SER A 418 4.56 64.05 26.45
CA SER A 418 3.87 65.18 27.13
C SER A 418 2.64 64.71 27.93
N PRO A 419 2.17 65.50 28.91
CA PRO A 419 1.50 64.98 30.10
C PRO A 419 -0.01 65.21 30.15
N GLY A 420 -0.68 64.34 30.93
CA GLY A 420 -1.82 64.68 31.79
C GLY A 420 -3.15 65.00 31.11
N GLU A 421 -4.16 64.15 31.35
CA GLU A 421 -5.45 64.61 31.86
C GLU A 421 -6.27 63.42 32.39
N ILE A 422 -7.02 63.73 33.44
CA ILE A 422 -7.69 62.81 34.36
C ILE A 422 -9.20 62.89 34.12
N LYS A 423 -9.87 61.74 34.30
CA LYS A 423 -11.28 61.51 34.64
C LYS A 423 -12.36 61.75 33.59
N GLU A 424 -13.17 60.72 33.41
CA GLU A 424 -14.60 60.60 33.78
C GLU A 424 -15.11 59.29 33.14
N SER A 425 -15.95 58.42 33.70
CA SER A 425 -16.57 58.20 35.00
C SER A 425 -17.40 56.91 34.79
N GLU A 426 -17.30 55.93 35.69
CA GLU A 426 -18.25 54.81 35.77
C GLU A 426 -19.20 55.06 36.94
N VAL A 427 -20.50 54.89 36.67
CA VAL A 427 -21.62 54.89 37.61
C VAL A 427 -22.78 54.16 36.89
N ILE A 428 -23.59 53.23 37.40
CA ILE A 428 -23.77 52.42 38.64
C ILE A 428 -24.71 51.25 38.21
N GLU A 429 -24.73 50.15 38.95
CA GLU A 429 -25.91 49.40 39.49
C GLU A 429 -25.55 47.91 39.64
N ASP A 430 -25.08 47.50 40.83
CA ASP A 430 -25.84 47.03 42.01
C ASP A 430 -26.50 45.65 41.83
N GLU A 431 -26.02 44.65 42.57
CA GLU A 431 -26.76 44.05 43.69
C GLU A 431 -25.94 42.93 44.37
N ALA A 432 -25.84 43.04 45.70
CA ALA A 432 -25.41 42.01 46.63
C ALA A 432 -26.59 41.03 46.93
N LEU A 433 -26.47 39.87 47.58
CA LEU A 433 -25.89 39.58 48.89
C LEU A 433 -26.09 38.06 49.23
N SER A 434 -25.31 37.56 50.19
CA SER A 434 -25.65 36.58 51.26
C SER A 434 -24.84 35.26 51.36
N ASP A 435 -23.85 35.30 52.27
CA ASP A 435 -23.60 34.46 53.46
C ASP A 435 -23.46 32.91 53.41
N GLU A 436 -22.22 32.46 53.68
CA GLU A 436 -21.66 31.53 54.71
C GLU A 436 -22.56 30.53 55.49
N PRO A 437 -22.04 29.38 56.05
CA PRO A 437 -20.80 29.31 56.88
C PRO A 437 -19.94 28.02 56.87
N LEU A 438 -18.84 28.10 57.65
CA LEU A 438 -17.74 27.15 57.91
C LEU A 438 -18.08 25.76 58.50
N SER A 439 -17.21 24.78 58.21
CA SER A 439 -16.66 23.82 59.22
C SER A 439 -15.36 23.12 58.75
N ALA A 440 -14.29 23.20 59.54
CA ALA A 440 -13.01 22.46 59.43
C ALA A 440 -13.12 21.04 60.07
N PRO A 441 -12.11 20.10 60.08
CA PRO A 441 -10.69 20.32 60.46
C PRO A 441 -9.57 19.47 59.78
N ILE A 442 -8.35 20.04 59.76
CA ILE A 442 -7.00 19.55 60.16
C ILE A 442 -6.59 18.06 59.97
N MET A 443 -5.47 17.82 59.24
CA MET A 443 -4.28 17.10 59.75
C MET A 443 -3.04 17.27 58.85
N GLU A 444 -1.94 17.71 59.47
CA GLU A 444 -0.57 17.80 58.95
C GLU A 444 0.13 16.42 58.91
N ILE A 445 1.19 16.26 58.11
CA ILE A 445 2.59 16.17 58.61
C ILE A 445 3.58 15.98 57.44
N GLU A 446 4.72 16.62 57.68
CA GLU A 446 5.96 16.87 56.97
C GLU A 446 6.71 15.69 56.34
N SER A 447 7.53 16.03 55.34
CA SER A 447 8.63 15.24 54.81
C SER A 447 9.97 15.86 55.23
N THR A 448 10.85 15.08 55.85
CA THR A 448 12.27 15.41 56.05
C THR A 448 13.21 14.38 55.40
N THR A 449 14.41 14.89 55.19
CA THR A 449 15.58 14.58 54.36
C THR A 449 16.49 13.41 54.81
N GLU A 450 17.61 13.26 54.08
CA GLU A 450 18.92 12.64 54.42
C GLU A 450 19.10 11.15 54.07
N GLU A 451 20.26 10.64 53.66
CA GLU A 451 21.53 11.15 53.11
C GLU A 451 22.33 9.91 52.64
N ALA A 452 23.44 10.15 51.94
CA ALA A 452 24.27 9.23 51.19
C ALA A 452 25.01 8.12 51.99
N LYS A 453 25.45 7.06 51.28
CA LYS A 453 26.86 6.58 51.35
C LYS A 453 27.24 5.56 50.26
N GLU A 454 28.52 5.69 49.93
CA GLU A 454 29.40 5.15 48.90
C GLU A 454 30.00 3.79 49.28
N ALA A 455 30.38 2.94 48.29
CA ALA A 455 31.50 2.00 48.39
C ALA A 455 31.85 1.35 47.03
N ASP A 456 33.14 1.45 46.69
CA ASP A 456 33.88 0.85 45.56
C ASP A 456 33.88 -0.70 45.53
N LEU A 457 34.07 -1.30 44.35
CA LEU A 457 35.31 -2.04 44.02
C LEU A 457 35.40 -2.50 42.55
N GLU A 458 36.65 -2.59 42.11
CA GLU A 458 37.21 -2.75 40.78
C GLU A 458 37.42 -4.22 40.32
N LEU A 459 37.44 -4.41 38.99
CA LEU A 459 38.33 -5.28 38.18
C LEU A 459 38.35 -6.83 38.33
N ALA A 460 38.15 -7.54 37.19
CA ALA A 460 39.16 -8.44 36.56
C ALA A 460 38.58 -9.26 35.39
N ALA A 461 39.41 -9.47 34.37
CA ALA A 461 39.14 -10.13 33.09
C ALA A 461 39.62 -11.59 33.02
N LEU A 462 38.89 -12.45 32.26
CA LEU A 462 39.30 -13.61 31.40
C LEU A 462 40.25 -14.70 31.98
N PRO A 463 40.56 -15.85 31.30
CA PRO A 463 40.07 -16.46 30.05
C PRO A 463 39.68 -17.97 30.15
N MET A 464 38.96 -18.52 29.15
CA MET A 464 39.48 -19.38 28.07
C MET A 464 38.41 -19.67 27.03
#